data_AF-A0A932ZQT4-F1
#
_entry.id   AF-A0A932ZQT4-F1
#
_cell.length_a   1.000
_cell.length_b   1.000
_cell.length_c   1.000
_cell.angle_alpha   90.00
_cell.angle_beta   90.00
_cell.angle_gamma   90.00
#
_symmetry.space_group_name_H-M   'P 1'
#
loop_
_entity.id
_entity.type
_entity.pdbx_description
1 polymer ?
#
loop_
_entity_poly.entity_id
_entity_poly.type
_entity_poly.pdbx_seq_one_letter_code
_entity_poly.pdbx_strand_id
1 'polypeptide(L)'
;MGLYLGLISGTSMDGVDAALVEIAGEREPGAVRFVAGRTVPYPPGLAGRLRAAAGIRAVAEAPDLDREAGAAFAEVALGLC
;
A
#
# COMPACT_ATOMS: atom_id res chain seq x y z
N MET A 1 -17.63 13.55 -9.29
CA MET A 1 -17.31 12.11 -9.23
C MET A 1 -15.82 11.98 -9.51
N GLY A 2 -15.05 11.38 -8.60
CA GLY A 2 -13.60 11.33 -8.69
C GLY A 2 -13.09 9.90 -8.49
N LEU A 3 -11.98 9.56 -9.17
CA LEU A 3 -11.26 8.32 -8.95
C LEU A 3 -10.20 8.51 -7.87
N TYR A 4 -10.11 7.56 -6.95
CA TYR A 4 -9.17 7.55 -5.84
C TYR A 4 -8.50 6.18 -5.76
N LEU A 5 -7.20 6.17 -5.50
CA LEU A 5 -6.44 4.95 -5.27
C LEU A 5 -6.08 4.86 -3.77
N GLY A 6 -6.63 3.86 -3.09
CA GLY A 6 -6.19 3.50 -1.74
C GLY A 6 -5.05 2.49 -1.81
N LEU A 7 -4.01 2.69 -1.00
CA LEU A 7 -2.89 1.76 -0.84
C LEU A 7 -2.73 1.43 0.64
N ILE A 8 -2.50 0.16 0.97
CA ILE A 8 -2.30 -0.28 2.35
C ILE A 8 -1.34 -1.47 2.42
N SER A 9 -0.53 -1.51 3.48
CA SER A 9 0.26 -2.68 3.90
C SER A 9 -0.09 -2.96 5.34
N GLY A 10 -0.73 -4.11 5.61
CA GLY A 10 -1.08 -4.53 6.96
C GLY A 10 0.14 -4.80 7.85
N THR A 11 -0.10 -5.05 9.14
CA THR A 11 0.96 -5.39 10.11
C THR A 11 1.60 -6.76 9.85
N SER A 12 0.99 -7.60 8.99
CA SER A 12 1.62 -8.79 8.41
C SER A 12 2.85 -8.46 7.56
N MET A 13 2.93 -7.25 6.99
CA MET A 13 4.03 -6.72 6.17
C MET A 13 4.45 -7.68 5.04
N ASP A 14 3.48 -8.35 4.43
CA ASP A 14 3.67 -9.31 3.34
C ASP A 14 3.57 -8.69 1.94
N GLY A 15 2.98 -7.52 1.82
CA GLY A 15 2.89 -6.80 0.55
C GLY A 15 2.08 -5.52 0.64
N VAL A 16 1.66 -5.04 -0.53
CA VAL A 16 0.82 -3.86 -0.68
C VAL A 16 -0.48 -4.27 -1.38
N ASP A 17 -1.60 -3.91 -0.75
CA ASP A 17 -2.92 -3.95 -1.34
C ASP A 17 -3.26 -2.58 -1.94
N ALA A 18 -3.93 -2.61 -3.07
CA ALA A 18 -4.39 -1.43 -3.78
C ALA A 18 -5.85 -1.57 -4.20
N ALA A 19 -6.61 -0.48 -4.05
CA ALA A 19 -8.01 -0.39 -4.42
C ALA A 19 -8.29 0.92 -5.16
N LEU A 20 -8.62 0.82 -6.43
CA LEU A 20 -9.16 1.94 -7.22
C LEU A 20 -10.66 2.01 -6.96
N VAL A 21 -11.11 3.16 -6.47
CA VAL A 21 -12.52 3.43 -6.17
C VAL A 21 -12.98 4.70 -6.87
N GLU A 22 -14.25 4.73 -7.24
CA GLU A 22 -14.95 5.93 -7.66
C GLU A 22 -15.78 6.46 -6.49
N ILE A 23 -15.60 7.73 -6.15
CA ILE A 23 -16.33 8.40 -5.07
C ILE A 23 -17.20 9.53 -5.67
N ALA A 24 -18.50 9.45 -5.44
CA ALA A 24 -19.46 10.51 -5.74
C ALA A 24 -19.49 11.55 -4.61
N GLY A 25 -19.81 12.80 -4.94
CA GLY A 25 -19.66 13.95 -4.03
C GLY A 25 -20.70 14.05 -2.91
N GLU A 26 -21.70 13.17 -2.88
CA GLU A 26 -22.78 13.21 -1.89
C GLU A 26 -22.53 12.17 -0.80
N ARG A 27 -22.81 12.52 0.46
CA ARG A 27 -22.71 11.62 1.63
C ARG A 27 -23.90 10.66 1.67
N GLU A 28 -24.19 10.00 0.56
CA GLU A 28 -25.27 9.03 0.45
C GLU A 28 -24.72 7.60 0.49
N PRO A 29 -25.49 6.62 1.02
CA PRO A 29 -25.14 5.21 0.93
C PRO A 29 -24.89 4.80 -0.53
N GLY A 30 -23.77 4.13 -0.80
CA GLY A 30 -23.38 3.75 -2.17
C GLY A 30 -22.60 4.80 -2.95
N ALA A 31 -22.20 5.91 -2.31
CA ALA A 31 -21.34 6.92 -2.93
C ALA A 31 -19.92 6.44 -3.27
N VAL A 32 -19.54 5.20 -2.90
CA VAL A 32 -18.24 4.60 -3.22
C VAL A 32 -18.46 3.32 -4.03
N ARG A 33 -17.85 3.25 -5.21
CA ARG A 33 -17.86 2.08 -6.08
C ARG A 33 -16.44 1.54 -6.24
N PHE A 34 -16.23 0.26 -5.98
CA PHE A 34 -14.98 -0.43 -6.29
C PHE A 34 -14.83 -0.60 -7.80
N VAL A 35 -13.67 -0.23 -8.33
CA VAL A 35 -13.36 -0.28 -9.76
C VAL A 35 -12.40 -1.43 -10.05
N ALA A 36 -11.29 -1.50 -9.31
CA ALA A 36 -10.27 -2.53 -9.47
C ALA A 36 -9.43 -2.63 -8.19
N GLY A 37 -8.75 -3.76 -8.01
CA GLY A 37 -7.81 -3.91 -6.92
C GLY A 37 -6.74 -4.96 -7.20
N ARG A 38 -5.64 -4.87 -6.48
CA ARG A 38 -4.47 -5.71 -6.65
C ARG A 38 -3.77 -5.90 -5.32
N THR A 39 -3.29 -7.12 -5.08
CA THR A 39 -2.39 -7.44 -3.98
C THR A 39 -1.05 -7.84 -4.59
N VAL A 40 0.02 -7.17 -4.20
CA VAL A 40 1.37 -7.46 -4.69
C VAL A 40 2.28 -7.76 -3.50
N PRO A 41 2.93 -8.93 -3.46
CA PRO A 41 3.88 -9.24 -2.40
C PRO A 41 5.09 -8.30 -2.49
N TYR A 42 5.68 -7.97 -1.35
CA TYR A 42 6.94 -7.23 -1.36
C TYR A 42 8.04 -8.02 -2.09
N PRO A 43 9.05 -7.33 -2.66
CA PRO A 43 10.25 -7.98 -3.18
C PRO A 43 10.90 -8.91 -2.14
N PRO A 44 11.55 -9.99 -2.59
CA PRO A 44 12.21 -10.95 -1.70
C PRO A 44 13.11 -10.26 -0.66
N GLY A 45 12.93 -10.61 0.61
CA GLY A 45 13.73 -10.09 1.72
C GLY A 45 13.24 -8.77 2.34
N LEU A 46 12.47 -7.93 1.63
CA LEU A 46 11.96 -6.68 2.20
C LEU A 46 10.99 -6.92 3.37
N ALA A 47 10.02 -7.82 3.20
CA ALA A 47 9.08 -8.20 4.25
C ALA A 47 9.78 -8.68 5.54
N GLY A 48 10.87 -9.43 5.41
CA GLY A 48 11.66 -9.90 6.56
C GLY A 48 12.35 -8.76 7.30
N ARG A 49 12.99 -7.84 6.57
CA ARG A 49 13.66 -6.67 7.16
C ARG A 49 12.67 -5.71 7.82
N LEU A 50 11.54 -5.45 7.19
CA LEU A 50 10.46 -4.63 7.77
C LEU A 50 9.97 -5.20 9.11
N ARG A 51 9.72 -6.51 9.17
CA ARG A 51 9.31 -7.18 10.41
C ARG A 51 10.39 -7.13 11.49
N ALA A 52 11.66 -7.31 11.11
CA ALA A 52 12.78 -7.19 12.05
C ALA A 52 12.89 -5.77 12.64
N ALA A 53 12.73 -4.75 11.80
CA ALA A 53 12.73 -3.35 12.20
C ALA A 53 11.48 -2.93 13.00
N ALA A 54 10.37 -3.67 12.91
CA ALA A 54 9.19 -3.44 13.74
C ALA A 54 9.38 -3.95 15.18
N GLY A 55 10.18 -5.01 15.36
CA GLY A 55 10.44 -5.63 16.67
C GLY A 55 11.57 -4.97 17.48
N ILE A 56 12.50 -4.29 16.81
CA ILE A 56 13.65 -3.62 17.40
C ILE A 56 13.58 -2.16 16.96
N ARG A 57 13.86 -1.17 17.82
CA ARG A 57 14.02 0.23 17.38
C ARG A 57 15.30 0.40 16.55
N ALA A 58 15.35 -0.23 15.37
CA ALA A 58 16.42 -0.13 14.40
C ALA A 58 16.27 1.18 13.62
N VAL A 59 16.57 2.30 14.29
CA VAL A 59 16.41 3.65 13.73
C VAL A 59 17.33 3.89 12.53
N ALA A 60 18.48 3.21 12.46
CA ALA A 60 19.47 3.41 11.39
C ALA A 60 18.98 2.94 10.01
N GLU A 61 18.23 1.84 9.93
CA GLU A 61 17.73 1.28 8.66
C GLU A 61 16.37 1.86 8.24
N ALA A 62 15.69 2.59 9.14
CA ALA A 62 14.35 3.10 8.89
C ALA A 62 14.22 3.97 7.62
N PRO A 63 15.17 4.88 7.28
CA PRO A 63 15.07 5.67 6.06
C PRO A 63 15.16 4.83 4.79
N ASP A 64 16.01 3.80 4.77
CA ASP A 64 16.16 2.92 3.61
C ASP A 64 14.93 2.02 3.44
N LEU A 65 14.42 1.47 4.55
CA LEU A 65 13.21 0.65 4.53
C LEU A 65 11.97 1.46 4.12
N ASP A 66 11.85 2.72 4.57
CA ASP A 66 10.79 3.64 4.14
C ASP A 66 10.85 3.89 2.64
N ARG A 67 12.04 4.20 2.09
CA ARG A 67 12.24 4.42 0.66
C ARG A 67 11.92 3.16 -0.16
N GLU A 68 12.36 1.99 0.29
CA GLU A 68 12.08 0.72 -0.40
C GLU A 68 10.60 0.35 -0.36
N ALA A 69 9.93 0.54 0.78
CA ALA A 69 8.48 0.36 0.88
C ALA A 69 7.74 1.36 -0.03
N GLY A 70 8.13 2.64 -0.02
CA GLY A 70 7.57 3.66 -0.89
C GLY A 70 7.70 3.32 -2.39
N ALA A 71 8.86 2.80 -2.80
CA ALA A 71 9.06 2.30 -4.17
C ALA A 71 8.11 1.15 -4.50
N ALA A 72 7.91 0.19 -3.58
CA ALA A 72 6.95 -0.89 -3.76
C ALA A 72 5.51 -0.37 -3.88
N PHE A 73 5.11 0.60 -3.06
CA PHE A 73 3.79 1.26 -3.17
C PHE A 73 3.61 1.94 -4.54
N ALA A 74 4.64 2.63 -5.04
CA ALA A 74 4.61 3.28 -6.34
C ALA A 74 4.43 2.27 -7.49
N GLU A 75 5.15 1.14 -7.46
CA GLU A 75 5.00 0.07 -8.47
C GLU A 75 3.59 -0.52 -8.48
N VAL A 76 3.00 -0.75 -7.30
CA VAL A 76 1.61 -1.24 -7.23
C VAL A 76 0.62 -0.21 -7.79
N ALA A 77 0.84 1.07 -7.50
CA ALA A 77 0.00 2.13 -8.03
C ALA A 77 0.06 2.21 -9.56
N LEU A 78 1.27 2.19 -10.13
CA LEU A 78 1.48 2.18 -11.59
C LEU A 78 0.88 0.93 -12.25
N GLY A 79 0.83 -0.20 -11.53
CA GLY A 79 0.24 -1.45 -12.03
C GLY A 79 -1.29 -1.49 -12.07
N LEU A 80 -1.98 -0.42 -11.68
CA LEU A 80 -3.45 -0.26 -11.74
C LEU A 80 -3.89 0.92 -12.63
N CYS A 81 -2.94 1.69 -13.16
CA CYS A 81 -3.17 2.78 -14.10
C CYS A 81 -3.21 2.32 -15.55
#